data_AF-A0A931WHU9-F1
#
_entry.id   AF-A0A931WHU9-F1
#
_cell.length_a   1.000
_cell.length_b   1.000
_cell.length_c   1.000
_cell.angle_alpha   90.00
_cell.angle_beta   90.00
_cell.angle_gamma   90.00
#
_symmetry.space_group_name_H-M   'P 1'
#
loop_
_entity.id
_entity.type
_entity.pdbx_description
1 polymer ?
#
loop_
_entity_poly.entity_id
_entity_poly.type
_entity_poly.pdbx_seq_one_letter_code
_entity_poly.pdbx_strand_id
1 'polypeptide(L)'
;GLVWQRNYAKTPKDNEMGWETTVGLSYPLPKTNIPLALGGNYRRINAGAKTAVDLKEELNIRANLRVPLWGNLSLTPFVDFYQFKGRLNQPTGQNIIFGFGLDFNRLWKPAF
;
A
#
# COMPACT_ATOMS: atom_id res chain seq x y z
N GLY A 1 -1.08 3.87 14.00
CA GLY A 1 -1.76 2.96 14.92
C GLY A 1 -0.82 1.90 15.45
N LEU A 2 -1.17 1.29 16.57
CA LEU A 2 -0.51 0.09 17.07
C LEU A 2 -0.98 -1.10 16.23
N VAL A 3 -0.08 -2.00 15.85
CA VAL A 3 -0.41 -3.19 15.07
C VAL A 3 -0.08 -4.44 15.86
N TRP A 4 -1.07 -5.33 15.95
CA TRP A 4 -0.93 -6.67 16.51
C TRP A 4 -1.28 -7.67 15.42
N GLN A 5 -0.33 -8.52 15.05
CA GLN A 5 -0.53 -9.53 14.02
C GLN A 5 -0.30 -10.92 14.60
N ARG A 6 -1.34 -11.75 14.51
CA ARG A 6 -1.25 -13.17 14.86
C ARG A 6 -0.78 -13.95 13.64
N ASN A 7 0.41 -14.52 13.72
CA ASN A 7 0.93 -15.40 12.67
C ASN A 7 0.44 -16.83 12.90
N TYR A 8 -0.53 -17.27 12.09
CA TYR A 8 -1.08 -18.64 12.16
C TYR A 8 -0.13 -19.72 11.62
N ALA A 9 0.92 -19.32 10.90
CA ALA A 9 1.95 -20.22 10.37
C ALA A 9 3.11 -20.47 11.36
N LYS A 10 3.10 -19.86 12.56
CA LYS A 10 4.15 -19.98 13.58
C LYS A 10 3.56 -20.32 14.95
N THR A 11 4.40 -20.81 15.86
CA THR A 11 4.03 -21.17 17.23
C THR A 11 3.36 -19.98 17.96
N PRO A 12 2.39 -20.19 18.87
CA PRO A 12 1.67 -19.09 19.55
C PRO A 12 2.52 -18.11 20.37
N LYS A 13 3.81 -18.42 20.62
CA LYS A 13 4.77 -17.54 21.28
C LYS A 13 5.35 -16.46 20.35
N ASP A 14 5.04 -16.51 19.05
CA ASP A 14 5.66 -15.69 18.01
C ASP A 14 4.76 -14.52 17.57
N ASN A 15 3.95 -13.98 18.49
CA ASN A 15 3.13 -12.81 18.21
C ASN A 15 4.02 -11.59 17.88
N GLU A 16 3.69 -10.93 16.78
CA GLU A 16 4.40 -9.75 16.33
C GLU A 16 3.68 -8.49 16.79
N MET A 17 4.43 -7.59 17.42
CA MET A 17 3.94 -6.29 17.85
C MET A 17 4.75 -5.19 17.20
N GLY A 18 4.05 -4.19 16.70
CA GLY A 18 4.65 -3.08 15.99
C GLY A 18 3.76 -1.87 15.98
N TRP A 19 4.16 -0.91 15.17
CA TRP A 19 3.35 0.26 14.86
C TRP A 19 3.34 0.46 13.35
N GLU A 20 2.25 1.05 12.88
CA GLU A 20 2.02 1.35 11.48
C GLU A 20 1.48 2.77 11.35
N THR A 21 1.95 3.50 10.35
CA THR A 21 1.43 4.82 10.00
C THR A 21 1.03 4.79 8.54
N THR A 22 -0.21 5.20 8.28
CA THR A 22 -0.75 5.32 6.93
C THR A 22 -1.10 6.78 6.69
N VAL A 23 -0.68 7.30 5.55
CA VAL A 23 -0.99 8.64 5.07
C VAL A 23 -1.59 8.55 3.68
N GLY A 24 -2.58 9.40 3.41
CA GLY A 24 -3.24 9.48 2.13
C GLY A 24 -3.52 10.95 1.80
N LEU A 25 -3.12 11.36 0.60
CA LEU A 25 -3.36 12.69 0.07
C LEU A 25 -4.01 12.54 -1.30
N SER A 26 -5.08 13.29 -1.52
CA SER A 26 -5.73 13.39 -2.82
C SER A 26 -5.75 14.86 -3.21
N TYR A 27 -5.07 15.19 -4.30
CA TYR A 27 -4.96 16.56 -4.80
C TYR A 27 -5.57 16.64 -6.21
N PRO A 28 -6.58 17.51 -6.43
CA PRO A 28 -7.10 17.73 -7.77
C PRO A 28 -6.08 18.53 -8.58
N LEU A 29 -5.66 18.02 -9.74
CA LEU A 29 -4.74 18.76 -10.60
C LEU A 29 -5.42 20.02 -11.16
N PRO A 30 -4.82 21.22 -11.01
CA PRO A 30 -5.42 22.48 -11.44
C PRO A 30 -5.87 22.44 -12.90
N LYS A 31 -7.07 22.96 -13.16
CA LYS A 31 -7.68 23.02 -14.50
C LYS A 31 -7.95 21.65 -15.14
N THR A 32 -7.97 20.57 -14.36
CA THR A 32 -8.36 19.22 -14.82
C THR A 32 -9.30 18.56 -13.81
N ASN A 33 -10.05 17.55 -14.26
CA ASN A 33 -10.84 16.67 -13.37
C ASN A 33 -10.04 15.43 -12.91
N ILE A 34 -8.70 15.48 -12.99
CA ILE A 34 -7.82 14.35 -12.70
C ILE A 34 -7.32 14.48 -11.25
N PRO A 35 -7.69 13.56 -10.35
CA PRO A 35 -7.11 13.52 -9.02
C PRO A 35 -5.73 12.82 -9.06
N LEU A 36 -4.74 13.47 -8.46
CA LEU A 36 -3.49 12.85 -8.04
C LEU A 36 -3.68 12.28 -6.64
N ALA A 37 -3.57 10.97 -6.49
CA ALA A 37 -3.58 10.33 -5.18
C ALA A 37 -2.17 9.85 -4.82
N LEU A 38 -1.73 10.24 -3.63
CA LEU A 38 -0.49 9.80 -3.00
C LEU A 38 -0.85 9.05 -1.72
N GLY A 39 -0.38 7.82 -1.60
CA GLY A 39 -0.53 6.98 -0.42
C GLY A 39 0.84 6.60 0.11
N GLY A 40 0.95 6.53 1.43
CA GLY A 40 2.15 6.05 2.11
C GLY A 40 1.75 5.16 3.27
N ASN A 41 2.45 4.05 3.45
CA ASN A 41 2.34 3.18 4.60
C ASN A 41 3.74 2.89 5.10
N TYR A 42 3.96 3.09 6.40
CA TYR A 42 5.17 2.68 7.07
C TYR A 42 4.81 1.76 8.22
N ARG A 43 5.47 0.61 8.30
CA ARG A 43 5.27 -0.39 9.35
C ARG A 43 6.61 -0.76 9.97
N ARG A 44 6.65 -0.84 11.30
CA ARG A 44 7.81 -1.30 12.06
C ARG A 44 7.41 -2.31 13.11
N ILE A 45 8.05 -3.47 13.06
CA ILE A 45 7.80 -4.61 13.93
C ILE A 45 8.93 -4.68 14.97
N ASN A 46 8.58 -4.57 16.25
CA ASN A 46 9.53 -4.47 17.36
C ASN A 46 9.69 -5.80 18.12
N ALA A 47 8.61 -6.56 18.30
CA ALA A 47 8.57 -7.81 19.05
C ALA A 47 8.12 -8.99 18.17
N GLY A 48 8.51 -10.22 18.54
CA GLY A 48 8.17 -11.47 17.81
C GLY A 48 9.40 -12.35 17.56
N ALA A 49 9.17 -13.54 16.99
CA ALA A 49 10.24 -14.46 16.61
C ALA A 49 11.26 -13.79 15.67
N LYS A 50 12.52 -14.24 15.75
CA LYS A 50 13.61 -13.77 14.89
C LYS A 50 13.95 -14.87 13.90
N THR A 51 13.23 -14.95 12.79
CA THR A 51 13.61 -15.82 11.67
C THR A 51 14.26 -15.01 10.54
N ALA A 52 14.98 -15.68 9.65
CA ALA A 52 15.73 -15.03 8.57
C ALA A 52 14.83 -14.32 7.55
N VAL A 53 13.57 -14.74 7.47
CA VAL A 53 12.55 -14.20 6.56
C VAL A 53 11.71 -13.08 7.19
N ASP A 54 11.91 -12.80 8.48
CA ASP A 54 11.10 -11.80 9.17
C ASP A 54 11.53 -10.39 8.82
N LEU A 55 10.54 -9.56 8.54
CA LEU A 55 10.71 -8.15 8.24
C LEU A 55 10.70 -7.34 9.55
N LYS A 56 11.60 -6.36 9.62
CA LYS A 56 11.68 -5.41 10.73
C LYS A 56 10.93 -4.13 10.39
N GLU A 57 11.10 -3.65 9.16
CA GLU A 57 10.58 -2.38 8.69
C GLU A 57 10.11 -2.53 7.25
N GLU A 58 9.00 -1.87 6.93
CA GLU A 58 8.40 -1.82 5.62
C GLU A 58 7.94 -0.40 5.33
N LEU A 59 8.16 0.05 4.11
CA LEU A 59 7.69 1.32 3.58
C LEU A 59 7.08 1.05 2.21
N ASN A 60 5.80 1.39 2.05
CA ASN A 60 5.11 1.41 0.78
C ASN A 60 4.72 2.86 0.46
N ILE A 61 5.04 3.34 -0.73
CA ILE A 61 4.62 4.65 -1.23
C ILE A 61 4.01 4.42 -2.61
N ARG A 62 2.78 4.84 -2.81
CA ARG A 62 2.08 4.72 -4.08
C ARG A 62 1.61 6.09 -4.57
N ALA A 63 1.87 6.38 -5.82
CA ALA A 63 1.31 7.52 -6.54
C ALA A 63 0.43 7.01 -7.68
N ASN A 64 -0.76 7.57 -7.87
CA ASN A 64 -1.60 7.28 -9.02
C ASN A 64 -2.36 8.50 -9.51
N LEU A 65 -2.69 8.50 -10.80
CA LEU A 65 -3.49 9.53 -11.47
C LEU A 65 -4.69 8.87 -12.09
N ARG A 66 -5.91 9.21 -11.68
CA ARG A 66 -7.12 8.65 -12.30
C ARG A 66 -7.56 9.53 -13.47
N VAL A 67 -7.29 9.09 -14.69
CA VAL A 67 -7.64 9.81 -15.93
C VAL A 67 -8.98 9.30 -16.45
N PRO A 68 -10.06 10.11 -16.44
CA PRO A 68 -11.31 9.72 -17.08
C PRO A 68 -11.10 9.64 -18.60
N LEU A 69 -11.46 8.51 -19.20
CA LEU A 69 -11.35 8.31 -20.66
C LEU A 69 -12.69 8.58 -21.35
N TRP A 70 -13.71 7.77 -21.02
CA TRP A 70 -15.04 7.90 -21.64
C TRP A 70 -16.14 7.30 -20.76
N GLY A 71 -17.19 8.08 -20.53
CA GLY A 71 -18.31 7.69 -19.67
C GLY A 71 -17.82 7.32 -18.28
N ASN A 72 -17.91 6.03 -17.95
CA ASN A 72 -17.49 5.48 -16.66
C ASN A 72 -16.15 4.74 -16.71
N LEU A 73 -15.43 4.79 -17.83
CA LEU A 73 -14.11 4.20 -18.01
C LEU A 73 -13.02 5.20 -17.61
N SER A 74 -12.09 4.78 -16.76
CA SER A 74 -10.91 5.53 -16.37
C SER A 74 -9.64 4.70 -16.54
N LEU A 75 -8.54 5.37 -16.89
CA LEU A 75 -7.19 4.82 -16.90
C LEU A 75 -6.43 5.38 -15.70
N THR A 76 -5.79 4.51 -14.94
CA THR A 76 -5.10 4.85 -13.71
C THR A 76 -3.63 4.42 -13.78
N PRO A 77 -2.74 5.19 -14.44
CA PRO A 77 -1.31 4.99 -14.28
C PRO A 77 -0.91 5.11 -12.81
N PHE A 78 -0.01 4.23 -12.36
CA PHE A 78 0.51 4.24 -11.01
C PHE A 78 1.99 3.90 -10.94
N VAL A 79 2.62 4.38 -9.87
CA VAL A 79 3.96 4.02 -9.43
C VAL A 79 3.86 3.56 -7.97
N ASP A 80 4.46 2.42 -7.66
CA ASP A 80 4.52 1.87 -6.31
C ASP A 80 5.97 1.60 -5.94
N PHE A 81 6.44 2.27 -4.89
CA PHE A 81 7.73 2.06 -4.28
C PHE A 81 7.55 1.23 -3.01
N TYR A 82 8.24 0.09 -2.95
CA TYR A 82 8.25 -0.77 -1.77
C TYR A 82 9.68 -0.96 -1.29
N GLN A 83 9.93 -0.65 -0.02
CA GLN A 83 11.19 -0.90 0.67
C GLN A 83 10.94 -1.74 1.91
N PHE A 84 11.81 -2.72 2.15
CA PHE A 84 11.76 -3.53 3.35
C PHE A 84 13.15 -3.75 3.93
N LYS A 85 13.23 -4.00 5.23
CA LYS A 85 14.46 -4.37 5.93
C LYS A 85 14.26 -5.67 6.70
N GLY A 86 15.13 -6.65 6.46
CA GLY A 86 15.12 -7.92 7.20
C GLY A 86 15.54 -7.74 8.67
N ARG A 87 15.11 -8.69 9.52
CA ARG A 87 15.35 -8.64 10.97
C ARG A 87 16.70 -9.23 11.38
N LEU A 88 17.14 -10.32 10.75
CA LEU A 88 18.41 -10.99 11.04
C LEU A 88 19.51 -10.54 10.09
N ASN A 89 19.27 -10.74 8.80
CA ASN A 89 20.07 -10.12 7.77
C ASN A 89 19.55 -8.69 7.66
N GLN A 90 20.41 -7.68 7.75
CA GLN A 90 20.02 -6.28 7.60
C GLN A 90 19.99 -5.75 6.15
N PRO A 91 19.96 -6.54 5.04
CA PRO A 91 19.89 -5.93 3.73
C PRO A 91 18.54 -5.23 3.59
N THR A 92 18.63 -4.04 3.02
CA THR A 92 17.47 -3.28 2.59
C THR A 92 17.12 -3.75 1.18
N GLY A 93 15.92 -4.29 1.00
CA GLY A 93 15.36 -4.59 -0.31
C GLY A 93 14.50 -3.44 -0.79
N GLN A 94 14.56 -3.14 -2.09
CA GLN A 94 13.76 -2.10 -2.73
C GLN A 94 13.16 -2.63 -4.02
N ASN A 95 11.92 -2.23 -4.31
CA ASN A 95 11.24 -2.51 -5.56
C ASN A 95 10.46 -1.27 -6.02
N ILE A 96 10.45 -1.04 -7.33
CA ILE A 96 9.65 0.00 -7.97
C ILE A 96 8.81 -0.66 -9.05
N ILE A 97 7.50 -0.52 -8.92
CA ILE A 97 6.52 -1.07 -9.86
C ILE A 97 5.86 0.09 -10.57
N PHE A 98 5.81 0.01 -11.90
CA PHE A 98 5.04 0.90 -12.76
C PHE A 98 3.92 0.09 -13.38
N GLY A 99 2.73 0.67 -13.47
CA GLY A 99 1.60 -0.03 -14.08
C GLY A 99 0.47 0.90 -14.45
N PHE A 100 -0.55 0.30 -15.06
CA PHE A 100 -1.78 0.97 -15.44
C PHE A 100 -2.96 0.12 -14.95
N GLY A 101 -3.91 0.76 -14.26
CA GLY A 101 -5.22 0.19 -13.96
C GLY A 101 -6.25 0.66 -14.97
N LEU A 102 -7.19 -0.20 -15.33
CA LEU A 102 -8.41 0.19 -16.04
C LEU A 102 -9.58 0.03 -15.08
N ASP A 103 -10.25 1.13 -14.79
CA ASP A 103 -11.39 1.18 -13.89
C ASP A 103 -12.67 1.42 -14.69
N PHE A 104 -13.68 0.57 -14.54
CA PHE A 104 -15.01 0.77 -15.11
C PHE A 104 -16.06 0.65 -14.01
N ASN A 105 -16.87 1.69 -13.80
CA ASN A 105 -17.91 1.66 -12.77
C ASN A 105 -19.30 2.00 -13.34
N ARG A 106 -20.20 1.03 -13.44
CA ARG A 106 -21.58 1.28 -13.85
C ARG A 106 -22.49 1.20 -12.63
N LEU A 107 -22.96 2.35 -12.14
CA LEU A 107 -24.06 2.41 -11.19
C LEU A 107 -25.35 1.98 -11.92
N TRP A 108 -25.84 0.79 -11.62
CA TRP A 108 -27.19 0.40 -11.96
C TRP A 108 -28.13 1.16 -11.02
N LYS A 109 -28.84 2.18 -11.51
CA LYS A 109 -30.01 2.66 -10.77
C LYS A 109 -31.03 1.51 -10.77
N PRO A 110 -31.53 1.05 -9.61
CA PRO A 110 -32.70 0.19 -9.58
C PRO A 110 -33.84 0.97 -10.23
N ALA A 111 -34.44 0.39 -11.27
CA ALA A 111 -35.67 0.90 -11.83
C ALA A 111 -36.83 0.33 -11.00
N PHE A 112 -37.09 0.93 -9.84
CA PHE A 112 -38.31 0.69 -9.06
C PHE A 112 -38.85 2.03 -8.58
#